data_AF-A0A351Z8P7-F1
#
_entry.id   AF-A0A351Z8P7-F1
#
_cell.length_a   1.000
_cell.length_b   1.000
_cell.length_c   1.000
_cell.angle_alpha   90.00
_cell.angle_beta   90.00
_cell.angle_gamma   90.00
#
_symmetry.space_group_name_H-M   'P 1'
#
loop_
_entity.id
_entity.type
_entity.pdbx_description
1 polymer ?
#
loop_
_entity_poly.entity_id
_entity_poly.type
_entity_poly.pdbx_seq_one_letter_code
_entity_poly.pdbx_strand_id
1 'polypeptide(L)'
;MVNRDLARSIEAVGAGGRGAYYEGDIAKELARYAGANGGFFTRADFHAQHAQWREPISTDYRGVRIYQTPPPTQGIALLQMLNLIEPFDLAGMDYLG
;
A
#
# COMPACT_ATOMS: atom_id res chain seq x y z
N MET A 1 1.13 25.07 10.80
CA MET A 1 0.64 23.97 11.66
C MET A 1 1.84 23.14 12.07
N VAL A 2 2.06 22.87 13.37
CA VAL A 2 3.23 22.12 13.86
C VAL A 2 2.73 20.90 14.64
N ASN A 3 3.24 19.70 14.33
CA ASN A 3 2.96 18.47 15.07
C ASN A 3 4.26 17.91 15.65
N ARG A 4 4.52 18.23 16.92
CA ARG A 4 5.77 17.86 17.60
C ARG A 4 5.89 16.36 17.85
N ASP A 5 4.77 15.67 18.03
CA ASP A 5 4.76 14.24 18.33
C ASP A 5 5.09 13.43 17.08
N LEU A 6 4.53 13.83 15.94
CA LEU A 6 4.89 13.28 14.64
C LEU A 6 6.37 13.53 14.31
N ALA A 7 6.88 14.74 14.60
CA ALA A 7 8.29 15.05 14.39
C ALA A 7 9.21 14.09 15.18
N ARG A 8 8.93 13.86 16.48
CA ARG A 8 9.69 12.90 17.31
C ARG A 8 9.62 11.47 16.77
N SER A 9 8.45 11.03 16.28
CA SER A 9 8.32 9.71 15.66
C SER A 9 9.15 9.58 14.38
N ILE A 10 9.16 10.61 13.52
CA ILE A 10 9.97 10.62 12.30
C ILE A 10 11.46 10.64 12.63
N GLU A 11 11.90 11.42 13.62
CA GLU A 11 13.28 11.43 14.11
C GLU A 11 13.72 10.06 14.65
N ALA A 12 12.86 9.40 15.43
CA ALA A 12 13.12 8.06 15.93
C ALA A 12 13.25 7.03 14.79
N VAL A 13 12.40 7.10 13.77
CA VAL A 13 12.50 6.26 12.57
C VAL A 13 13.76 6.58 11.76
N GLY A 14 14.13 7.86 11.64
CA GLY A 14 15.35 8.27 10.97
C GLY A 14 16.60 7.71 11.65
N ALA A 15 16.62 7.66 12.98
CA ALA A 15 17.76 7.16 13.76
C ALA A 15 17.78 5.62 13.90
N GLY A 16 16.62 4.99 14.10
CA GLY A 16 16.52 3.55 14.42
C GLY A 16 15.86 2.70 13.33
N GLY A 17 15.59 3.28 12.16
CA GLY A 17 14.99 2.61 11.02
C GLY A 17 13.67 1.91 11.35
N ARG A 18 13.46 0.75 10.71
CA ARG A 18 12.28 -0.10 10.93
C ARG A 18 12.10 -0.50 12.39
N GLY A 19 13.18 -0.82 13.09
CA GLY A 19 13.13 -1.29 14.49
C GLY A 19 12.51 -0.26 15.41
N ALA A 20 12.80 1.03 15.23
CA ALA A 20 12.18 2.11 16.00
C ALA A 20 10.64 2.15 15.85
N TYR A 21 10.12 1.79 14.66
CA TYR A 21 8.69 1.79 14.40
C TYR A 21 8.00 0.50 14.86
N TYR A 22 8.50 -0.67 14.44
CA TYR A 22 7.78 -1.94 14.58
C TYR A 22 8.13 -2.72 15.85
N GLU A 23 9.21 -2.37 16.54
CA GLU A 23 9.70 -3.10 17.73
C GLU A 23 9.88 -2.17 18.95
N GLY A 24 10.20 -0.91 18.68
CA GLY A 24 10.48 0.15 19.63
C GLY A 24 9.25 0.79 20.28
N ASP A 25 9.43 1.99 20.80
CA ASP A 25 8.42 2.67 21.62
C ASP A 25 7.18 3.08 20.82
N ILE A 26 7.31 3.28 19.51
CA ILE A 26 6.17 3.53 18.62
C ILE A 26 5.23 2.32 18.61
N ALA A 27 5.73 1.11 18.34
CA ALA A 27 4.92 -0.12 18.38
C ALA A 27 4.30 -0.39 19.76
N LYS A 28 5.05 -0.10 20.84
CA LYS A 28 4.52 -0.22 22.22
C LYS A 28 3.32 0.70 22.42
N GLU A 29 3.43 1.95 22.00
CA GLU A 29 2.38 2.95 22.18
C GLU A 29 1.16 2.66 21.30
N LEU A 30 1.38 2.20 20.05
CA LEU A 30 0.30 1.76 19.17
C LEU A 30 -0.47 0.56 19.75
N ALA A 31 0.23 -0.46 20.27
CA ALA A 31 -0.41 -1.61 20.91
C ALA A 31 -1.13 -1.24 22.21
N ARG A 32 -0.53 -0.35 23.03
CA ARG A 32 -1.16 0.17 24.25
C ARG A 32 -2.46 0.91 23.91
N TYR A 33 -2.42 1.79 22.92
CA TYR A 33 -3.59 2.54 22.46
C TYR A 33 -4.67 1.61 21.90
N ALA A 34 -4.30 0.64 21.05
CA ALA A 34 -5.23 -0.33 20.51
C ALA A 34 -5.95 -1.10 21.64
N GLY A 35 -5.20 -1.68 22.58
CA GLY A 35 -5.77 -2.42 23.70
C GLY A 35 -6.69 -1.56 24.60
N ALA A 36 -6.30 -0.30 24.85
CA ALA A 36 -7.12 0.63 25.63
C ALA A 36 -8.45 1.02 24.96
N ASN A 37 -8.55 0.87 23.62
CA ASN A 37 -9.72 1.27 22.84
C ASN A 37 -10.44 0.08 22.18
N GLY A 38 -10.21 -1.16 22.65
CA GLY A 38 -10.87 -2.36 22.13
C GLY A 38 -10.39 -2.80 20.73
N GLY A 39 -9.23 -2.32 20.29
CA GLY A 39 -8.54 -2.78 19.08
C GLY A 39 -7.76 -4.09 19.31
N PHE A 40 -7.35 -4.71 18.21
CA PHE A 40 -6.75 -6.06 18.23
C PHE A 40 -5.23 -6.09 18.03
N PHE A 41 -4.61 -4.97 17.66
CA PHE A 41 -3.17 -4.93 17.37
C PHE A 41 -2.34 -5.12 18.64
N THR A 42 -1.46 -6.11 18.60
CA THR A 42 -0.49 -6.41 19.64
C THR A 42 0.91 -6.03 19.17
N ARG A 43 1.86 -5.96 20.12
CA ARG A 43 3.28 -5.80 19.79
C ARG A 43 3.80 -6.95 18.91
N ALA A 44 3.26 -8.15 19.06
CA ALA A 44 3.65 -9.30 18.26
C ALA A 44 3.24 -9.12 16.79
N ASP A 45 2.05 -8.54 16.53
CA ASP A 45 1.59 -8.23 15.17
C ASP A 45 2.51 -7.21 14.49
N PHE A 46 2.90 -6.15 15.21
CA PHE A 46 3.84 -5.16 14.69
C PHE A 46 5.22 -5.76 14.41
N HIS A 47 5.77 -6.57 15.32
CA HIS A 47 7.04 -7.26 15.13
C HIS A 47 7.01 -8.20 13.90
N ALA A 48 5.93 -8.97 13.75
CA ALA A 48 5.76 -9.92 12.65
C ALA A 48 5.51 -9.26 11.28
N GLN A 49 5.13 -7.98 11.24
CA GLN A 49 4.69 -7.33 10.01
C GLN A 49 5.85 -6.93 9.10
N HIS A 50 6.04 -7.59 7.96
CA HIS A 50 7.07 -7.24 6.98
C HIS A 50 6.48 -6.82 5.63
N ALA A 51 7.08 -5.79 5.02
CA ALA A 51 6.80 -5.44 3.64
C ALA A 51 7.32 -6.56 2.72
N GLN A 52 6.53 -6.91 1.71
CA GLN A 52 6.89 -7.91 0.72
C GLN A 52 7.13 -7.22 -0.62
N TRP A 53 8.32 -7.40 -1.17
CA TRP A 53 8.57 -7.09 -2.58
C TRP A 53 7.94 -8.19 -3.43
N ARG A 54 7.16 -7.78 -4.43
CA ARG A 54 6.50 -8.70 -5.36
C ARG A 54 6.70 -8.21 -6.78
N GLU A 55 6.81 -9.15 -7.70
CA GLU A 55 6.89 -8.84 -9.12
C GLU A 55 5.60 -8.16 -9.58
N PRO A 56 5.67 -7.00 -10.25
CA PRO A 56 4.50 -6.38 -10.85
C PRO A 56 3.82 -7.31 -11.87
N ILE A 57 2.49 -7.25 -11.92
CA ILE A 57 1.73 -7.83 -13.04
C ILE A 57 1.65 -6.78 -14.15
N SER A 58 1.54 -7.21 -15.40
CA SER A 58 1.51 -6.28 -16.52
C SER A 58 0.71 -6.79 -17.70
N THR A 59 0.25 -5.86 -18.54
CA THR A 59 -0.25 -6.14 -19.89
C THR A 59 0.30 -5.11 -20.87
N ASP A 60 0.31 -5.43 -22.15
CA ASP A 60 0.54 -4.45 -23.21
C ASP A 60 -0.82 -3.90 -23.66
N TYR A 61 -0.92 -2.59 -23.85
CA TYR A 61 -2.13 -1.93 -24.34
C TYR A 61 -1.74 -0.84 -25.33
N ARG A 62 -2.12 -1.01 -26.60
CA ARG A 62 -1.87 -0.02 -27.68
C ARG A 62 -0.41 0.45 -27.76
N GLY A 63 0.53 -0.48 -27.63
CA GLY A 63 1.98 -0.20 -27.75
C GLY A 63 2.66 0.27 -26.46
N VAL A 64 1.94 0.32 -25.33
CA VAL A 64 2.50 0.67 -24.02
C VAL A 64 2.35 -0.49 -23.05
N ARG A 65 3.43 -0.82 -22.34
CA ARG A 65 3.41 -1.77 -21.22
C ARG A 65 2.86 -1.09 -19.97
N ILE A 66 1.77 -1.61 -19.43
CA ILE A 66 1.12 -1.11 -18.21
C ILE A 66 1.41 -2.07 -17.07
N TYR A 67 2.05 -1.56 -16.01
CA TYR A 67 2.37 -2.31 -14.80
C TYR A 67 1.37 -2.01 -13.69
N GLN A 68 1.02 -3.04 -12.92
CA GLN A 68 0.14 -2.96 -11.78
C GLN A 68 0.69 -3.80 -10.62
N THR A 69 0.24 -3.45 -9.41
CA THR A 69 0.55 -4.24 -8.22
C THR A 69 -0.17 -5.59 -8.28
N PRO A 70 0.50 -6.69 -7.88
CA PRO A 70 -0.14 -8.00 -7.80
C PRO A 70 -1.14 -8.06 -6.63
N PRO A 71 -1.92 -9.15 -6.50
CA PRO A 71 -2.73 -9.41 -5.30
C PRO A 71 -1.92 -9.15 -4.01
N PRO A 72 -2.52 -8.55 -2.98
CA PRO A 72 -3.97 -8.42 -2.73
C PRO A 72 -4.63 -7.13 -3.29
N THR A 73 -4.00 -6.41 -4.20
CA THR A 73 -4.61 -5.21 -4.81
C THR A 73 -5.56 -5.57 -5.97
N GLN A 74 -6.31 -4.58 -6.44
CA GLN A 74 -7.25 -4.73 -7.57
C GLN A 74 -6.60 -4.41 -8.93
N GLY A 75 -5.27 -4.34 -9.01
CA GLY A 75 -4.54 -4.03 -10.24
C GLY A 75 -4.86 -4.98 -11.40
N ILE A 76 -5.18 -6.24 -11.08
CA ILE A 76 -5.55 -7.26 -12.08
C ILE A 76 -6.84 -6.90 -12.84
N ALA A 77 -7.82 -6.29 -12.16
CA ALA A 77 -9.09 -5.92 -12.78
C ALA A 77 -8.87 -4.86 -13.87
N LEU A 78 -7.98 -3.89 -13.61
CA LEU A 78 -7.58 -2.90 -14.62
C LEU A 78 -6.94 -3.56 -15.83
N LEU A 79 -5.96 -4.44 -15.63
CA LEU A 79 -5.27 -5.11 -16.74
C LEU A 79 -6.24 -5.96 -17.58
N GLN A 80 -7.20 -6.64 -16.93
CA GLN A 80 -8.26 -7.37 -17.62
C GLN A 80 -9.16 -6.45 -18.44
N MET A 81 -9.61 -5.33 -17.87
CA MET A 81 -10.44 -4.35 -18.58
C MET A 81 -9.72 -3.82 -19.82
N LEU A 82 -8.43 -3.48 -19.71
CA LEU A 82 -7.63 -3.00 -20.84
C LEU A 82 -7.55 -4.04 -21.96
N ASN A 83 -7.32 -5.30 -21.62
CA ASN A 83 -7.27 -6.38 -22.62
C ASN A 83 -8.65 -6.61 -23.28
N LEU A 84 -9.73 -6.46 -22.54
CA LEU A 84 -11.08 -6.59 -23.08
C LEU A 84 -11.44 -5.46 -24.04
N ILE A 85 -11.01 -4.23 -23.76
CA ILE A 85 -11.33 -3.05 -24.58
C ILE A 85 -10.33 -2.78 -25.71
N GLU A 86 -9.18 -3.45 -25.74
CA GLU A 86 -8.14 -3.24 -26.75
C GLU A 86 -8.60 -3.41 -28.20
N PRO A 87 -9.45 -4.41 -28.55
CA PRO A 87 -9.92 -4.60 -29.93
C PRO A 87 -10.81 -3.47 -30.47
N PHE A 88 -11.32 -2.59 -29.60
CA PHE A 88 -12.27 -1.56 -29.97
C PHE A 88 -11.56 -0.25 -30.32
N ASP A 89 -12.05 0.51 -31.31
CA ASP A 89 -11.59 1.88 -31.52
C ASP A 89 -12.32 2.84 -30.56
N LEU A 90 -11.77 2.99 -29.36
CA LEU A 90 -12.38 3.85 -28.33
C LEU A 90 -12.38 5.33 -28.72
N ALA A 91 -11.48 5.77 -29.61
CA ALA A 91 -11.41 7.16 -30.04
C ALA A 91 -12.53 7.50 -31.04
N GLY A 92 -12.95 6.52 -31.84
CA GLY A 92 -14.05 6.64 -32.78
C GLY A 92 -15.44 6.30 -32.21
N MET A 93 -15.52 5.93 -30.93
CA MET A 93 -16.79 5.58 -30.28
C MET A 93 -17.50 6.82 -29.71
N ASP A 94 -18.83 6.88 -29.91
CA ASP A 94 -19.67 7.82 -29.18
C ASP A 94 -19.66 7.48 -27.69
N TYR A 95 -19.59 8.53 -26.85
CA TYR A 95 -19.30 8.36 -25.43
C TYR A 95 -20.33 7.52 -24.65
N LEU A 96 -21.53 7.28 -25.18
CA LEU A 96 -22.57 6.40 -24.60
C LEU A 96 -23.57 5.86 -25.65
N GLY A 97 -23.12 5.58 -26.88
CA GLY A 97 -24.00 5.16 -27.98
C GLY A 97 -24.94 6.25 -28.51
#